data_AF-A0A9P8Z0D8-F1
#
_entry.id   AF-A0A9P8Z0D8-F1
#
_cell.length_a   1.000
_cell.length_b   1.000
_cell.length_c   1.000
_cell.angle_alpha   90.00
_cell.angle_beta   90.00
_cell.angle_gamma   90.00
#
_symmetry.space_group_name_H-M   'P 1'
#
loop_
_entity.id
_entity.type
_entity.pdbx_description
1 polymer ?
#
loop_
_entity_poly.entity_id
_entity_poly.type
_entity_poly.pdbx_seq_one_letter_code
_entity_poly.pdbx_strand_id
1 'polypeptide(L)'
;MGPEAMGLTVVNFSWEDERACRNFLCGTCPHILFTNTKMDLGICPKSHTERLKTEYLAAVAANPNDPQVIAVQREHEQNIFPSSTSATAAFALHTVVSKRRPRRTPRRQT
;
A
#
# COMPACT_ATOMS: atom_id res chain seq x y z
N MET A 1 16.81 32.50 -31.21
CA MET A 1 15.84 31.55 -30.59
C MET A 1 16.40 31.20 -29.22
N GLY A 2 15.77 31.70 -28.15
CA GLY A 2 16.25 31.51 -26.77
C GLY A 2 15.77 30.19 -26.17
N PRO A 3 16.45 29.66 -25.13
CA PRO A 3 16.13 28.38 -24.50
C PRO A 3 14.87 28.39 -23.61
N GLU A 4 14.13 29.49 -23.54
CA GLU A 4 12.93 29.63 -22.69
C GLU A 4 11.64 28.99 -23.25
N ALA A 5 11.70 28.24 -24.35
CA ALA A 5 10.53 27.65 -25.01
C ALA A 5 10.10 26.24 -24.52
N MET A 6 10.64 25.73 -23.41
CA MET A 6 10.24 24.44 -22.83
C MET A 6 9.69 24.68 -21.42
N GLY A 7 8.38 24.90 -21.33
CA GLY A 7 7.63 25.17 -20.09
C GLY A 7 7.56 24.00 -19.12
N LEU A 8 8.70 23.49 -18.66
CA LEU A 8 8.78 22.61 -17.51
C LEU A 8 8.83 23.48 -16.27
N THR A 9 7.66 23.80 -15.71
CA THR A 9 7.61 24.19 -14.30
C THR A 9 8.15 23.00 -13.50
N VAL A 10 9.34 23.16 -12.91
CA VAL A 10 9.87 22.19 -11.95
C VAL A 10 8.94 22.25 -10.75
N VAL A 11 7.90 21.39 -10.75
CA VAL A 11 6.97 21.28 -9.64
C VAL A 11 7.75 20.61 -8.52
N ASN A 12 8.32 21.42 -7.64
CA ASN A 12 9.08 20.93 -6.50
C ASN A 12 8.09 20.49 -5.40
N PHE A 13 7.51 19.31 -5.58
CA PHE A 13 6.60 18.69 -4.61
C PHE A 13 7.38 17.88 -3.57
N SER A 14 6.82 17.68 -2.37
CA SER A 14 7.48 16.99 -1.25
C SER A 14 7.12 15.50 -1.20
N TRP A 15 7.76 14.74 -0.31
CA TRP A 15 7.51 13.30 -0.17
C TRP A 15 6.19 13.01 0.54
N GLU A 16 5.58 14.02 1.19
CA GLU A 16 4.27 13.92 1.86
C GLU A 16 3.10 13.95 0.87
N ASP A 17 3.34 14.44 -0.35
CA ASP A 17 2.30 14.64 -1.35
C ASP A 17 1.72 13.33 -1.88
N GLU A 18 0.43 13.35 -2.22
CA GLU A 18 -0.24 12.14 -2.69
C GLU A 18 0.26 11.61 -4.04
N ARG A 19 0.96 12.47 -4.78
CA ARG A 19 1.59 12.15 -6.05
C ARG A 19 2.83 11.27 -5.87
N ALA A 20 3.45 11.26 -4.68
CA ALA A 20 4.57 10.38 -4.36
C ALA A 20 4.09 8.95 -4.09
N CYS A 21 4.80 7.97 -4.64
CA CYS A 21 4.47 6.57 -4.40
C CYS A 21 4.98 6.11 -3.03
N ARG A 22 4.08 5.86 -2.08
CA ARG A 22 4.43 5.41 -0.71
C ARG A 22 5.22 4.11 -0.74
N ASN A 23 4.79 3.17 -1.58
CA ASN A 23 5.47 1.90 -1.75
C ASN A 23 6.89 2.06 -2.30
N PHE A 24 7.15 3.08 -3.11
CA PHE A 24 8.51 3.36 -3.59
C PHE A 24 9.37 4.04 -2.52
N LEU A 25 8.80 4.96 -1.74
CA LEU A 25 9.49 5.58 -0.60
C LEU A 25 9.99 4.50 0.38
N CYS A 26 9.15 3.51 0.68
CA CYS A 26 9.51 2.33 1.49
C CYS A 26 10.31 1.25 0.74
N GLY A 27 10.52 1.39 -0.57
CA GLY A 27 11.40 0.53 -1.38
C GLY A 27 10.78 -0.77 -1.94
N THR A 28 9.47 -0.94 -1.84
CA THR A 28 8.75 -2.20 -2.18
C THR A 28 7.59 -1.95 -3.15
N CYS A 29 7.74 -1.01 -4.08
CA CYS A 29 6.74 -0.77 -5.11
C CYS A 29 6.64 -1.96 -6.09
N PRO A 30 5.46 -2.60 -6.24
CA PRO A 30 5.31 -3.76 -7.11
C PRO A 30 5.56 -3.42 -8.59
N HIS A 31 5.26 -2.19 -9.01
CA HIS A 31 5.48 -1.72 -10.38
C HIS A 31 6.96 -1.59 -10.76
N ILE A 32 7.88 -1.50 -9.79
CA ILE A 32 9.33 -1.51 -10.05
C ILE A 32 9.90 -2.92 -9.89
N LEU A 33 9.51 -3.63 -8.83
CA LEU A 33 10.06 -4.94 -8.50
C LEU A 33 9.73 -6.02 -9.55
N PHE A 34 8.58 -5.91 -10.23
CA PHE A 34 8.12 -6.90 -11.20
C PHE A 34 8.23 -6.43 -12.66
N THR A 35 9.01 -5.37 -12.92
CA THR A 35 9.29 -4.91 -14.29
C THR A 35 9.88 -6.04 -15.14
N ASN A 36 9.42 -6.18 -16.38
CA ASN A 36 9.86 -7.24 -17.32
C ASN A 36 9.59 -8.67 -16.85
N THR A 37 8.73 -8.88 -15.85
CA THR A 37 8.31 -10.23 -15.44
C THR A 37 6.93 -10.57 -16.02
N LYS A 38 6.54 -11.84 -15.98
CA LYS A 38 5.20 -12.28 -16.40
C LYS A 38 4.06 -11.62 -15.59
N MET A 39 4.38 -11.04 -14.44
CA MET A 39 3.45 -10.31 -13.58
C MET A 39 3.63 -8.78 -13.67
N ASP A 40 4.19 -8.26 -14.76
CA ASP A 40 4.41 -6.82 -14.92
C ASP A 40 3.06 -6.05 -14.93
N LEU A 41 2.94 -5.11 -13.99
CA LEU A 41 1.77 -4.24 -13.84
C LEU A 41 1.89 -2.97 -14.71
N GLY A 42 3.03 -2.74 -15.35
CA GLY A 42 3.33 -1.55 -16.14
C GLY A 42 3.84 -0.37 -15.31
N ILE A 43 3.79 0.82 -15.90
CA ILE A 43 4.24 2.07 -15.26
C ILE A 43 3.37 2.38 -14.04
N CYS A 44 4.00 2.72 -12.92
CA CYS A 44 3.29 3.14 -11.73
C CYS A 44 2.52 4.44 -11.98
N PRO A 45 1.25 4.55 -11.53
CA PRO A 45 0.49 5.80 -11.63
C PRO A 45 1.01 6.90 -10.69
N LYS A 46 1.86 6.55 -9.73
CA LYS A 46 2.49 7.48 -8.77
C LYS A 46 3.95 7.73 -9.16
N SER A 47 4.48 8.88 -8.73
CA SER A 47 5.86 9.29 -9.05
C SER A 47 6.91 8.51 -8.24
N HIS A 48 7.98 8.12 -8.92
CA HIS A 48 9.14 7.38 -8.37
C HIS A 48 10.40 8.25 -8.48
N THR A 49 10.48 9.29 -7.66
CA THR A 49 11.63 10.22 -7.68
C THR A 49 12.62 9.85 -6.58
N GLU A 50 13.89 9.60 -6.92
CA GLU A 50 14.91 9.24 -5.93
C GLU A 50 15.15 10.32 -4.87
N ARG A 51 15.09 11.60 -5.26
CA ARG A 51 15.17 12.74 -4.33
C ARG A 51 14.19 12.61 -3.16
N LEU A 52 12.93 12.25 -3.46
CA LEU A 52 11.89 12.13 -2.44
C LEU A 52 12.15 10.95 -1.50
N LYS A 53 12.68 9.85 -2.03
CA LYS A 53 13.09 8.70 -1.22
C LYS A 53 14.20 9.08 -0.25
N THR A 54 15.22 9.81 -0.70
CA THR A 54 16.31 10.26 0.18
C THR A 54 15.82 11.21 1.27
N GLU A 55 14.90 12.12 0.94
CA GLU A 55 14.30 13.05 1.91
C GLU A 55 13.44 12.30 2.94
N TYR A 56 12.63 11.35 2.50
CA TYR A 56 11.83 10.51 3.40
C TYR A 56 12.71 9.68 4.35
N LEU A 57 13.77 9.04 3.83
CA LEU A 57 14.70 8.27 4.67
C LEU A 57 15.42 9.15 5.68
N ALA A 58 15.79 10.38 5.30
CA ALA A 58 16.37 11.36 6.23
C ALA A 58 15.35 11.77 7.30
N ALA A 59 14.08 11.99 6.94
CA ALA A 59 13.01 12.30 7.88
C ALA A 59 12.75 11.16 8.88
N VAL A 60 12.73 9.91 8.40
CA VAL A 60 12.62 8.70 9.25
C VAL A 60 13.79 8.62 10.23
N ALA A 61 15.02 8.89 9.77
CA ALA A 61 16.21 8.84 10.61
C ALA A 61 16.24 9.97 11.65
N ALA A 62 15.75 11.16 11.30
CA ALA A 62 15.70 12.31 12.20
C ALA A 62 14.57 12.17 13.25
N ASN A 63 13.36 11.84 12.81
CA ASN A 63 12.16 11.82 13.65
C ASN A 63 11.25 10.62 13.28
N PRO A 64 11.50 9.42 13.82
CA PRO A 64 10.71 8.23 13.49
C PRO A 64 9.24 8.31 13.99
N ASN A 65 8.96 9.19 14.95
CA ASN A 65 7.63 9.37 15.53
C ASN A 65 6.83 10.52 14.89
N ASP A 66 7.29 11.07 13.76
CA ASP A 66 6.54 12.09 13.04
C ASP A 66 5.21 11.51 12.51
N PRO A 67 4.05 12.16 12.74
CA PRO A 67 2.76 11.70 12.23
C PRO A 67 2.76 11.48 10.71
N GLN A 68 3.55 12.22 9.94
CA GLN A 68 3.64 12.08 8.49
C GLN A 68 4.40 10.83 8.07
N VAL A 69 5.51 10.53 8.76
CA VAL A 69 6.27 9.29 8.55
C VAL A 69 5.42 8.07 8.89
N ILE A 70 4.69 8.14 10.00
CA ILE A 70 3.77 7.08 10.43
C ILE A 70 2.63 6.89 9.43
N ALA A 71 2.07 7.99 8.89
CA ALA A 71 1.02 7.91 7.88
C ALA A 71 1.50 7.21 6.61
N VAL A 72 2.66 7.61 6.07
CA VAL A 72 3.28 6.99 4.89
C VAL A 72 3.54 5.50 5.11
N GLN A 73 4.07 5.13 6.27
CA GLN A 73 4.35 3.73 6.62
C GLN A 73 3.07 2.91 6.74
N ARG A 74 2.02 3.47 7.36
CA ARG A 74 0.72 2.80 7.49
C ARG A 74 0.04 2.58 6.13
N GLU A 75 0.01 3.59 5.27
CA GLU A 75 -0.51 3.47 3.91
C GLU A 75 0.26 2.40 3.13
N HIS A 76 1.58 2.37 3.30
CA HIS A 76 2.43 1.37 2.68
C HIS A 76 2.06 -0.06 3.10
N GLU A 77 1.92 -0.30 4.40
CA GLU A 77 1.54 -1.60 4.96
C GLU A 77 0.15 -2.04 4.51
N GLN A 78 -0.82 -1.12 4.47
CA GLN A 78 -2.18 -1.39 3.97
C GLN A 78 -2.17 -1.80 2.48
N ASN A 79 -1.27 -1.23 1.68
CA ASN A 79 -1.15 -1.55 0.25
C ASN A 79 -0.43 -2.88 0.00
N ILE A 80 0.56 -3.25 0.81
CA ILE A 80 1.31 -4.52 0.63
C ILE A 80 0.57 -5.69 1.27
N PHE A 81 0.01 -5.50 2.47
CA PHE A 81 -0.59 -6.56 3.27
C PHE A 81 -2.05 -6.25 3.61
N PRO A 82 -2.95 -6.18 2.60
CA PRO A 82 -4.37 -5.87 2.85
C PRO A 82 -5.05 -6.86 3.81
N SER A 83 -4.48 -8.06 4.00
CA SER A 83 -5.02 -9.09 4.89
C SER A 83 -4.48 -9.06 6.32
N SER A 84 -3.31 -8.45 6.60
CA SER A 84 -2.62 -8.63 7.89
C SER A 84 -3.19 -7.77 9.02
N THR A 85 -3.83 -6.63 8.73
CA THR A 85 -4.42 -5.75 9.75
C THR A 85 -5.76 -6.26 10.30
N SER A 86 -6.24 -7.43 9.85
CA SER A 86 -7.51 -8.03 10.30
C SER A 86 -7.35 -9.19 11.29
N ALA A 87 -6.14 -9.44 11.80
CA ALA A 87 -5.83 -10.60 12.64
C ALA A 87 -6.64 -10.70 13.95
N THR A 88 -7.33 -9.63 14.38
CA THR A 88 -8.23 -9.67 15.54
C THR A 88 -9.71 -9.87 15.19
N ALA A 89 -10.13 -9.72 13.92
CA ALA A 89 -11.54 -9.76 13.52
C ALA A 89 -12.01 -11.14 13.01
N ALA A 90 -11.14 -11.90 12.33
CA ALA A 90 -11.53 -13.20 11.76
C ALA A 90 -11.79 -14.30 12.81
N PHE A 91 -11.12 -14.24 13.97
CA PHE A 91 -11.31 -15.23 15.04
C PHE A 91 -12.68 -15.10 15.75
N ALA A 92 -13.33 -13.93 15.67
CA ALA A 92 -14.62 -13.67 16.31
C ALA A 92 -15.82 -14.25 15.53
N LEU A 93 -15.71 -14.49 14.22
CA LEU A 93 -16.82 -14.99 13.41
C LEU A 93 -16.90 -16.53 13.37
N HIS A 94 -15.79 -17.23 13.58
CA HIS A 94 -15.78 -18.69 13.57
C HIS A 94 -16.44 -19.34 14.79
N THR A 95 -16.53 -18.65 15.93
CA THR A 95 -17.13 -19.20 17.16
C THR A 95 -18.66 -19.06 17.23
N VAL A 96 -19.28 -18.21 16.40
CA VAL A 96 -20.74 -17.99 16.38
C VAL A 96 -21.50 -18.85 15.35
N VAL A 97 -20.83 -19.41 14.34
CA VAL A 97 -21.49 -20.24 13.30
C VAL A 97 -21.72 -21.71 13.73
N SER A 98 -20.99 -22.22 14.73
CA SER A 98 -21.05 -23.65 15.10
C SER A 98 -22.26 -24.09 15.94
N LYS A 99 -23.22 -23.21 16.29
CA LYS A 99 -24.34 -23.57 17.18
C LYS A 99 -25.74 -23.64 16.54
N ARG A 100 -25.88 -23.53 15.22
CA ARG A 100 -27.17 -23.75 14.53
C ARG A 100 -27.12 -24.95 13.58
N ARG A 101 -27.26 -26.17 14.11
CA ARG A 101 -27.61 -27.36 13.31
C ARG A 101 -29.15 -27.47 13.19
N PRO A 102 -29.74 -27.46 11.99
CA PRO A 102 -31.16 -27.78 11.84
C PRO A 102 -31.39 -29.31 11.94
N ARG A 103 -32.46 -29.68 12.65
CA ARG A 103 -32.94 -31.03 12.93
C ARG A 103 -33.28 -31.76 11.61
N ARG A 104 -32.60 -32.87 11.29
CA ARG A 104 -32.99 -33.77 10.17
C ARG A 104 -34.16 -34.66 10.63
N THR A 105 -35.29 -34.60 9.93
CA THR A 105 -36.39 -35.56 10.10
C THR A 105 -36.02 -36.90 9.42
N PRO A 106 -36.41 -38.06 9.98
CA PRO A 106 -36.12 -39.34 9.34
C PRO A 106 -37.10 -39.57 8.18
N ARG A 107 -36.57 -39.68 6.96
CA ARG A 107 -37.32 -40.05 5.76
C ARG A 107 -37.63 -41.55 5.82
N ARG A 108 -38.87 -41.87 6.15
CA ARG A 108 -39.47 -43.22 6.09
C ARG A 108 -39.48 -43.70 4.63
N GLN A 109 -38.87 -44.84 4.33
CA GLN A 109 -39.06 -45.56 3.07
C GLN A 109 -39.20 -47.04 3.38
N THR A 110 -40.43 -47.51 3.15
CA THR A 110 -40.93 -48.87 2.82
C THR A 110 -40.26 -50.07 3.45
#